data_AF-A0AAV0EMK2-F1
#
_entry.id   AF-A0AAV0EMK2-F1
#
_cell.length_a   1.000
_cell.length_b   1.000
_cell.length_c   1.000
_cell.angle_alpha   90.00
_cell.angle_beta   90.00
_cell.angle_gamma   90.00
#
_symmetry.space_group_name_H-M   'P 1'
#
loop_
_entity.id
_entity.type
_entity.pdbx_description
1 polymer ?
#
loop_
_entity_poly.entity_id
_entity_poly.type
_entity_poly.pdbx_seq_one_letter_code
_entity_poly.pdbx_strand_id
1 'polypeptide(L)'
;MGKGIMKAYDASKTKVKINVDLSIGRPENAEESAKLSSQIGIITRDVLPVPRRWKEVDEENGLAPGFDHMQLHMDVNIDDAGVKESLVERLKCSTRQKRYKLYLHYKKFQTLELAKSNKPSSYPDQNNWQLLCDYFATDKFKKSSIANTENRKLVRAPHISSRKPFTVRRLEISQKQLNGDSCDRIELYKQTHFTEKKGWSSKVAEENW
;
A
#
# COMPACT_ATOMS: atom_id res chain seq x y z
N MET A 1 1.19 -3.27 -16.77
CA MET A 1 -0.06 -2.97 -16.03
C MET A 1 0.06 -1.62 -15.30
N GLY A 2 -0.93 -0.74 -15.45
CA GLY A 2 -1.08 0.50 -14.66
C GLY A 2 -1.14 1.82 -15.43
N LYS A 3 -0.67 1.88 -16.70
CA LYS A 3 -0.52 3.15 -17.46
C LYS A 3 -1.82 3.73 -18.03
N GLY A 4 -2.99 3.28 -17.57
CA GLY A 4 -4.28 3.75 -18.10
C GLY A 4 -4.49 5.24 -17.89
N ILE A 5 -4.06 5.77 -16.74
CA ILE A 5 -4.17 7.19 -16.39
C ILE A 5 -3.27 8.04 -17.28
N MET A 6 -2.02 7.62 -17.49
CA MET A 6 -1.09 8.31 -18.39
C MET A 6 -1.65 8.38 -19.81
N LYS A 7 -2.17 7.26 -20.34
CA LYS A 7 -2.80 7.22 -21.68
C LYS A 7 -4.04 8.11 -21.78
N ALA A 8 -4.88 8.12 -20.75
CA ALA A 8 -6.07 8.97 -20.71
C ALA A 8 -5.67 10.46 -20.69
N TYR A 9 -4.64 10.81 -19.91
CA TYR A 9 -4.08 12.16 -19.90
C TYR A 9 -3.47 12.53 -21.26
N ASP A 10 -2.73 11.64 -21.89
CA ASP A 10 -2.12 11.90 -23.20
C ASP A 10 -3.17 12.19 -24.28
N ALA A 11 -4.31 11.49 -24.22
CA ALA A 11 -5.42 11.65 -25.16
C ALA A 11 -6.28 12.91 -24.91
N SER A 12 -6.59 13.20 -23.65
CA SER A 12 -7.54 14.26 -23.28
C SER A 12 -6.89 15.56 -22.80
N LYS A 13 -5.62 15.50 -22.37
CA LYS A 13 -4.89 16.55 -21.64
C LYS A 13 -5.59 17.04 -20.36
N THR A 14 -6.54 16.26 -19.86
CA THR A 14 -7.29 16.55 -18.64
C THR A 14 -6.73 15.74 -17.48
N LYS A 15 -6.41 16.41 -16.38
CA LYS A 15 -5.98 15.75 -15.14
C LYS A 15 -7.15 15.07 -14.44
N VAL A 16 -6.88 13.93 -13.81
CA VAL A 16 -7.88 13.26 -12.97
C VAL A 16 -7.96 13.99 -11.63
N LYS A 17 -9.13 14.54 -11.30
CA LYS A 17 -9.38 15.12 -9.98
C LYS A 17 -9.42 14.03 -8.90
N ILE A 18 -8.75 14.27 -7.78
CA ILE A 18 -8.75 13.39 -6.61
C ILE A 18 -9.10 14.24 -5.37
N ASN A 19 -10.28 14.02 -4.80
CA ASN A 19 -10.70 14.67 -3.57
C ASN A 19 -10.38 13.74 -2.41
N VAL A 20 -9.58 14.20 -1.46
CA VAL A 20 -9.24 13.44 -0.26
C VAL A 20 -10.05 13.96 0.92
N ASP A 21 -10.87 13.10 1.50
CA ASP A 21 -11.51 13.35 2.79
C ASP A 21 -10.41 13.38 3.86
N LEU A 22 -10.19 14.54 4.48
CA LEU A 22 -9.16 14.75 5.50
C LEU A 22 -9.44 14.02 6.81
N SER A 23 -10.72 13.78 7.15
CA SER A 23 -11.08 13.05 8.36
C SER A 23 -10.74 11.56 8.27
N ILE A 24 -10.73 11.03 7.03
CA ILE A 24 -10.42 9.62 6.74
C ILE A 24 -9.00 9.47 6.15
N GLY A 25 -8.44 10.55 5.62
CA GLY A 25 -7.21 10.56 4.83
C GLY A 25 -7.32 9.72 3.57
N ARG A 26 -8.47 9.69 2.89
CA ARG A 26 -8.68 8.85 1.69
C ARG A 26 -9.56 9.51 0.64
N PRO A 27 -9.47 9.06 -0.63
CA PRO A 27 -10.39 9.55 -1.65
C PRO A 27 -11.85 9.30 -1.30
N GLU A 28 -12.72 10.24 -1.64
CA GLU A 28 -14.15 10.24 -1.30
C GLU A 28 -14.91 9.04 -1.91
N ASN A 29 -14.45 8.57 -3.07
CA ASN A 29 -15.10 7.45 -3.78
C ASN A 29 -14.12 6.35 -4.23
N ALA A 30 -14.70 5.20 -4.58
CA ALA A 30 -13.96 4.00 -4.95
C ALA A 30 -13.15 4.17 -6.25
N GLU A 31 -13.65 4.97 -7.20
CA GLU A 31 -13.01 5.17 -8.50
C GLU A 31 -11.73 6.00 -8.35
N GLU A 32 -11.81 7.15 -7.66
CA GLU A 32 -10.65 7.97 -7.32
C GLU A 32 -9.62 7.19 -6.49
N SER A 33 -10.11 6.39 -5.52
CA SER A 33 -9.26 5.52 -4.71
C SER A 33 -8.48 4.50 -5.56
N ALA A 34 -9.13 3.90 -6.57
CA ALA A 34 -8.50 2.97 -7.49
C ALA A 34 -7.49 3.66 -8.43
N LYS A 35 -7.82 4.85 -8.94
CA LYS A 35 -6.93 5.66 -9.78
C LYS A 35 -5.67 6.08 -9.01
N LEU A 36 -5.84 6.67 -7.83
CA LEU A 36 -4.72 7.07 -6.97
C LEU A 36 -3.87 5.87 -6.53
N SER A 37 -4.48 4.73 -6.20
CA SER A 37 -3.73 3.50 -5.90
C SER A 37 -2.85 3.04 -7.06
N SER A 38 -3.37 3.14 -8.28
CA SER A 38 -2.64 2.76 -9.50
C SER A 38 -1.45 3.69 -9.72
N GLN A 39 -1.63 5.00 -9.54
CA GLN A 39 -0.56 5.98 -9.70
C GLN A 39 0.53 5.84 -8.63
N ILE A 40 0.15 5.63 -7.38
CA ILE A 40 1.10 5.30 -6.29
C ILE A 40 1.90 4.04 -6.65
N GLY A 41 1.26 3.03 -7.24
CA GLY A 41 1.94 1.82 -7.69
C GLY A 41 2.94 2.05 -8.83
N ILE A 42 2.68 3.01 -9.73
CA ILE A 42 3.64 3.44 -10.75
C ILE A 42 4.81 4.16 -10.10
N ILE A 43 4.52 5.16 -9.26
CA ILE A 43 5.54 5.98 -8.58
C ILE A 43 6.51 5.10 -7.80
N THR A 44 6.01 4.15 -6.99
CA THR A 44 6.90 3.28 -6.20
C THR A 44 7.63 2.20 -6.99
N ARG A 45 7.24 1.95 -8.24
CA ARG A 45 7.88 0.95 -9.09
C ARG A 45 8.91 1.57 -10.03
N ASP A 46 8.58 2.73 -10.58
CA ASP A 46 9.24 3.28 -11.76
C ASP A 46 9.92 4.64 -11.46
N VAL A 47 9.56 5.33 -10.36
CA VAL A 47 10.03 6.69 -10.07
C VAL A 47 10.90 6.74 -8.81
N LEU A 48 10.41 6.20 -7.69
CA LEU A 48 11.11 6.31 -6.40
C LEU A 48 12.08 5.14 -6.18
N PRO A 49 13.30 5.41 -5.66
CA PRO A 49 14.17 4.34 -5.17
C PRO A 49 13.53 3.67 -3.95
N VAL A 50 13.81 2.39 -3.74
CA VAL A 50 13.28 1.66 -2.58
C VAL A 50 14.22 1.89 -1.39
N PRO A 51 13.79 2.57 -0.32
CA PRO A 51 14.64 2.82 0.83
C PRO A 51 14.78 1.56 1.69
N ARG A 52 15.89 1.40 2.42
CA ARG A 52 16.03 0.33 3.43
C ARG A 52 15.04 0.54 4.58
N ARG A 53 14.89 1.80 5.01
CA ARG A 53 13.94 2.25 6.04
C ARG A 53 13.27 3.55 5.60
N TRP A 54 12.00 3.74 5.93
CA TRP A 54 11.27 4.94 5.52
C TRP A 54 11.89 6.24 6.04
N LYS A 55 12.52 6.20 7.21
CA LYS A 55 13.25 7.35 7.79
C LYS A 55 14.47 7.81 6.98
N GLU A 56 14.90 7.03 5.99
CA GLU A 56 16.01 7.36 5.09
C GLU A 56 15.52 8.07 3.81
N VAL A 57 14.19 8.21 3.65
CA VAL A 57 13.60 8.95 2.54
C VAL A 57 13.73 10.42 2.85
N ASP A 58 14.49 11.13 2.04
CA ASP A 58 14.58 12.58 2.07
C ASP A 58 13.45 13.20 1.23
N GLU A 59 13.06 14.42 1.57
CA GLU A 59 11.92 15.08 0.93
C GLU A 59 12.22 15.43 -0.53
N GLU A 60 13.43 15.92 -0.81
CA GLU A 60 13.84 16.43 -2.12
C GLU A 60 14.12 15.34 -3.15
N ASN A 61 14.89 14.30 -2.80
CA ASN A 61 15.27 13.23 -3.71
C ASN A 61 14.42 11.96 -3.54
N GLY A 62 13.66 11.86 -2.45
CA GLY A 62 12.88 10.67 -2.10
C GLY A 62 11.37 10.81 -2.20
N LEU A 63 10.82 12.03 -2.14
CA LEU A 63 9.37 12.28 -2.23
C LEU A 63 8.99 13.22 -3.38
N ALA A 64 9.72 14.33 -3.57
CA ALA A 64 9.39 15.32 -4.61
C ALA A 64 9.24 14.72 -6.01
N PRO A 65 10.13 13.82 -6.50
CA PRO A 65 9.94 13.21 -7.82
C PRO A 65 8.65 12.40 -7.93
N GLY A 66 8.22 11.80 -6.81
CA GLY A 66 6.96 11.07 -6.74
C GLY A 66 5.75 11.99 -6.78
N PHE A 67 5.81 13.14 -6.10
CA PHE A 67 4.76 14.15 -6.13
C PHE A 67 4.68 14.86 -7.47
N ASP A 68 5.82 15.24 -8.05
CA ASP A 68 5.89 15.82 -9.40
C ASP A 68 5.24 14.87 -10.42
N HIS A 69 5.62 13.60 -10.40
CA HIS A 69 5.02 12.58 -11.27
C HIS A 69 3.53 12.36 -11.00
N MET A 70 3.05 12.59 -9.77
CA MET A 70 1.63 12.52 -9.45
C MET A 70 0.87 13.71 -10.08
N GLN A 71 1.38 14.93 -9.89
CA GLN A 71 0.78 16.17 -10.37
C GLN A 71 0.76 16.31 -11.89
N LEU A 72 1.60 15.55 -12.62
CA LEU A 72 1.54 15.48 -14.08
C LEU A 72 0.19 14.96 -14.61
N HIS A 73 -0.45 14.03 -13.88
CA HIS A 73 -1.66 13.34 -14.37
C HIS A 73 -2.87 13.45 -13.44
N MET A 74 -2.66 13.96 -12.22
CA MET A 74 -3.70 14.11 -11.20
C MET A 74 -3.76 15.56 -10.72
N ASP A 75 -4.98 16.01 -10.48
CA ASP A 75 -5.27 17.24 -9.76
C ASP A 75 -5.56 16.86 -8.31
N VAL A 76 -4.54 17.00 -7.46
CA VAL A 76 -4.56 16.69 -6.04
C VAL A 76 -3.88 17.83 -5.29
N ASN A 77 -4.54 18.32 -4.23
CA ASN A 77 -4.04 19.44 -3.43
C ASN A 77 -2.93 18.97 -2.48
N ILE A 78 -1.67 18.93 -2.95
CA ILE A 78 -0.51 18.49 -2.14
C ILE A 78 -0.08 19.56 -1.12
N ASP A 79 -0.50 20.82 -1.33
CA ASP A 79 -0.19 21.92 -0.41
C ASP A 79 -0.98 21.80 0.90
N ASP A 80 -2.11 21.08 0.88
CA ASP A 80 -2.80 20.70 2.10
C ASP A 80 -2.01 19.63 2.88
N ALA A 81 -1.66 19.94 4.13
CA ALA A 81 -0.84 19.08 4.97
C ALA A 81 -1.48 17.70 5.22
N GLY A 82 -2.81 17.63 5.38
CA GLY A 82 -3.53 16.38 5.63
C GLY A 82 -3.58 15.50 4.38
N VAL A 83 -3.77 16.10 3.20
CA VAL A 83 -3.65 15.38 1.93
C VAL A 83 -2.23 14.86 1.74
N LYS A 84 -1.22 15.70 1.96
CA LYS A 84 0.20 15.32 1.84
C LYS A 84 0.54 14.15 2.76
N GLU A 85 0.15 14.21 4.03
CA GLU A 85 0.39 13.13 5.00
C GLU A 85 -0.26 11.81 4.55
N SER A 86 -1.51 11.86 4.08
CA SER A 86 -2.19 10.69 3.52
C SER A 86 -1.41 10.07 2.35
N LEU A 87 -0.94 10.90 1.41
CA LEU A 87 -0.16 10.44 0.27
C LEU A 87 1.16 9.81 0.69
N VAL A 88 1.89 10.44 1.63
CA VAL A 88 3.13 9.91 2.21
C VAL A 88 2.90 8.55 2.85
N GLU A 89 1.86 8.38 3.67
CA GLU A 89 1.56 7.10 4.31
C GLU A 89 1.22 5.99 3.29
N ARG A 90 0.56 6.34 2.18
CA ARG A 90 0.29 5.38 1.11
C ARG A 90 1.56 5.02 0.33
N LEU A 91 2.44 5.98 0.04
CA LEU A 91 3.75 5.73 -0.56
C LEU A 91 4.60 4.85 0.34
N LYS A 92 4.63 5.12 1.65
CA LYS A 92 5.29 4.29 2.68
C LYS A 92 4.79 2.85 2.69
N CYS A 93 3.48 2.67 2.63
CA CYS A 93 2.89 1.34 2.55
C CYS A 93 3.27 0.61 1.25
N SER A 94 3.21 1.31 0.11
CA SER A 94 3.51 0.76 -1.21
C SER A 94 5.00 0.39 -1.37
N THR A 95 5.91 1.25 -0.93
CA THR A 95 7.36 0.97 -0.92
C THR A 95 7.72 -0.18 0.02
N ARG A 96 7.07 -0.29 1.19
CA ARG A 96 7.24 -1.45 2.09
C ARG A 96 6.85 -2.76 1.39
N GLN A 97 5.76 -2.77 0.62
CA GLN A 97 5.35 -3.94 -0.16
C GLN A 97 6.33 -4.26 -1.29
N LYS A 98 6.83 -3.24 -2.01
CA LYS A 98 7.88 -3.44 -3.03
C LYS A 98 9.14 -4.02 -2.41
N ARG A 99 9.62 -3.48 -1.28
CA ARG A 99 10.78 -4.00 -0.54
C ARG A 99 10.59 -5.45 -0.10
N TYR A 100 9.39 -5.81 0.35
CA TYR A 100 9.07 -7.20 0.67
C TYR A 100 9.18 -8.13 -0.55
N LYS A 101 8.69 -7.71 -1.73
CA LYS A 101 8.86 -8.49 -2.98
C LYS A 101 10.34 -8.64 -3.37
N LEU A 102 11.13 -7.59 -3.19
CA LEU A 102 12.58 -7.63 -3.40
C LEU A 102 13.26 -8.59 -2.42
N TYR A 103 12.84 -8.62 -1.16
CA TYR A 103 13.31 -9.59 -0.18
C TYR A 103 12.95 -11.03 -0.56
N LEU A 104 11.73 -11.29 -1.06
CA LEU A 104 11.36 -12.62 -1.56
C LEU A 104 12.23 -13.07 -2.74
N HIS A 105 12.65 -12.14 -3.59
CA HIS A 105 13.60 -12.43 -4.66
C HIS A 105 15.00 -12.70 -4.11
N TYR A 106 15.49 -11.88 -3.17
CA TYR A 106 16.77 -12.09 -2.47
C TYR A 106 16.87 -13.49 -1.88
N LYS A 107 15.80 -13.98 -1.25
CA LYS A 107 15.74 -15.33 -0.64
C LYS A 107 15.94 -16.50 -1.60
N LYS A 108 15.92 -16.27 -2.92
CA LYS A 108 16.15 -17.33 -3.92
C LYS A 108 17.63 -17.71 -4.06
N PHE A 109 18.53 -16.87 -3.54
CA PHE A 109 19.97 -17.06 -3.68
C PHE A 109 20.58 -17.52 -2.35
N GLN A 110 21.57 -18.40 -2.44
CA GLN A 110 22.24 -18.98 -1.27
C GLN A 110 23.27 -18.04 -0.66
N THR A 111 23.91 -17.20 -1.46
CA THR A 111 24.97 -16.28 -1.03
C THR A 111 24.62 -14.83 -1.35
N LEU A 112 25.19 -13.91 -0.57
CA LEU A 112 25.01 -12.47 -0.76
C LEU A 112 25.52 -12.01 -2.13
N GLU A 113 26.68 -12.51 -2.56
CA GLU A 113 27.27 -12.17 -3.86
C GLU A 113 26.39 -12.61 -5.02
N LEU A 114 25.85 -13.84 -4.97
CA LEU A 114 24.89 -14.29 -5.98
C LEU A 114 23.63 -13.41 -5.98
N ALA A 115 23.12 -13.03 -4.82
CA ALA A 115 21.96 -12.14 -4.75
C ALA A 115 22.24 -10.77 -5.37
N LYS A 116 23.40 -10.15 -5.06
CA LYS A 116 23.82 -8.84 -5.61
C LYS A 116 23.92 -8.86 -7.13
N SER A 117 24.47 -9.93 -7.71
CA SER A 117 24.61 -10.09 -9.16
C SER A 117 23.29 -10.40 -9.87
N ASN A 118 22.26 -10.87 -9.14
CA ASN A 118 20.99 -11.30 -9.72
C ASN A 118 19.82 -10.39 -9.34
N LYS A 119 19.88 -9.13 -9.79
CA LYS A 119 18.77 -8.17 -9.66
C LYS A 119 17.51 -8.65 -10.41
N PRO A 120 16.29 -8.44 -9.87
CA PRO A 120 15.07 -8.64 -10.64
C PRO A 120 15.09 -7.82 -11.94
N SER A 121 14.70 -8.43 -13.07
CA SER A 121 14.60 -7.73 -14.36
C SER A 121 13.71 -6.49 -14.30
N SER A 122 12.64 -6.55 -13.50
CA SER A 122 11.69 -5.45 -13.28
C SER A 122 12.16 -4.36 -12.32
N TYR A 123 13.37 -4.45 -11.77
CA TYR A 123 13.93 -3.43 -10.89
C TYR A 123 15.04 -2.69 -11.64
N PRO A 124 14.95 -1.37 -11.87
CA PRO A 124 15.92 -0.68 -12.73
C PRO A 124 17.27 -0.46 -12.03
N ASP A 125 17.27 -0.14 -10.74
CA ASP A 125 18.46 0.35 -10.02
C ASP A 125 19.31 -0.78 -9.43
N GLN A 126 20.50 -0.97 -10.00
CA GLN A 126 21.49 -1.97 -9.54
C GLN A 126 22.18 -1.56 -8.23
N ASN A 127 22.50 -0.28 -8.05
CA ASN A 127 23.19 0.19 -6.85
C ASN A 127 22.26 0.08 -5.64
N ASN A 128 21.02 0.53 -5.78
CA ASN A 128 20.03 0.38 -4.71
C ASN A 128 19.69 -1.08 -4.42
N TRP A 129 19.68 -1.97 -5.43
CA TRP A 129 19.53 -3.41 -5.20
C TRP A 129 20.64 -3.98 -4.33
N GLN A 130 21.91 -3.65 -4.61
CA GLN A 130 23.04 -4.12 -3.80
C GLN A 130 22.93 -3.64 -2.35
N LEU A 131 22.57 -2.37 -2.13
CA LEU A 131 22.33 -1.81 -0.80
C LEU A 131 21.20 -2.51 -0.05
N LEU A 132 20.15 -2.95 -0.75
CA LEU A 132 19.06 -3.73 -0.18
C LEU A 132 19.50 -5.16 0.17
N CYS A 133 20.31 -5.80 -0.67
CA CYS A 133 20.90 -7.11 -0.36
C CYS A 133 21.74 -7.06 0.91
N ASP A 134 22.62 -6.05 1.04
CA ASP A 134 23.41 -5.84 2.25
C ASP A 134 22.51 -5.65 3.48
N TYR A 135 21.46 -4.85 3.32
CA TYR A 135 20.47 -4.64 4.39
C TYR A 135 19.75 -5.94 4.79
N PHE A 136 19.32 -6.75 3.82
CA PHE A 136 18.64 -8.03 4.09
C PHE A 136 19.56 -9.06 4.73
N ALA A 137 20.86 -9.00 4.45
CA ALA A 137 21.86 -9.87 5.05
C ALA A 137 22.12 -9.54 6.54
N THR A 138 21.80 -8.33 7.00
CA THR A 138 22.01 -7.93 8.40
C THR A 138 21.23 -8.79 9.40
N ASP A 139 21.87 -9.10 10.53
CA ASP A 139 21.23 -9.87 11.61
C ASP A 139 20.01 -9.15 12.17
N LYS A 140 20.05 -7.82 12.24
CA LYS A 140 18.91 -7.01 12.69
C LYS A 140 17.68 -7.29 11.82
N PHE A 141 17.83 -7.28 10.50
CA PHE A 141 16.71 -7.55 9.59
C PHE A 141 16.23 -8.99 9.72
N LYS A 142 17.15 -9.97 9.75
CA LYS A 142 16.80 -11.40 9.91
C LYS A 142 16.01 -11.66 11.18
N LYS A 143 16.48 -11.16 12.33
CA LYS A 143 15.78 -11.28 13.63
C LYS A 143 14.37 -10.70 13.56
N SER A 144 14.22 -9.47 13.04
CA SER A 144 12.90 -8.86 12.88
C SER A 144 12.01 -9.63 11.89
N SER A 145 12.55 -10.17 10.80
CA SER A 145 11.79 -10.95 9.82
C SER A 145 11.25 -12.25 10.44
N ILE A 146 12.07 -12.95 11.23
CA ILE A 146 11.66 -14.19 11.92
C ILE A 146 10.56 -13.87 12.94
N ALA A 147 10.80 -12.90 13.83
CA ALA A 147 9.82 -12.50 14.84
C ALA A 147 8.49 -12.08 14.22
N ASN A 148 8.51 -11.28 13.14
CA ASN A 148 7.29 -10.88 12.44
C ASN A 148 6.55 -12.05 11.78
N THR A 149 7.27 -13.09 11.35
CA THR A 149 6.67 -14.30 10.79
C THR A 149 5.98 -15.11 11.87
N GLU A 150 6.64 -15.31 13.02
CA GLU A 150 6.05 -16.01 14.16
C GLU A 150 4.83 -15.24 14.73
N ASN A 151 4.93 -13.92 14.89
CA ASN A 151 3.81 -13.10 15.34
C ASN A 151 2.58 -13.19 14.41
N ARG A 152 2.79 -13.31 13.10
CA ARG A 152 1.68 -13.50 12.14
C ARG A 152 0.97 -14.84 12.30
N LYS A 153 1.66 -15.90 12.74
CA LYS A 153 1.03 -17.20 13.03
C LYS A 153 0.10 -17.15 14.24
N LEU A 154 0.26 -16.15 15.11
CA LEU A 154 -0.56 -15.96 16.31
C LEU A 154 -1.89 -15.22 16.05
N VAL A 155 -2.16 -14.77 14.82
CA VAL A 155 -3.42 -14.09 14.48
C VAL A 155 -4.59 -15.09 14.56
N ARG A 156 -5.54 -14.85 15.47
CA ARG A 156 -6.65 -15.78 15.77
C ARG A 156 -7.97 -15.46 15.07
N ALA A 157 -8.23 -14.19 14.79
CA ALA A 157 -9.46 -13.70 14.13
C ALA A 157 -9.08 -12.93 12.85
N PRO A 158 -8.81 -13.62 11.73
CA PRO A 158 -8.49 -12.95 10.48
C PRO A 158 -9.75 -12.34 9.84
N HIS A 159 -9.66 -11.11 9.36
CA HIS A 159 -10.73 -10.51 8.57
C HIS A 159 -10.78 -11.09 7.15
N ILE A 160 -11.96 -11.06 6.52
CA ILE A 160 -12.25 -11.62 5.18
C ILE A 160 -12.64 -10.55 4.15
N SER A 161 -12.47 -9.27 4.48
CA SER A 161 -12.75 -8.11 3.60
C SER A 161 -11.89 -8.00 2.32
N SER A 162 -11.09 -9.02 2.02
CA SER A 162 -10.23 -9.06 0.83
C SER A 162 -9.38 -7.78 0.72
N ARG A 163 -9.31 -7.17 -0.48
CA ARG A 163 -8.55 -5.95 -0.78
C ARG A 163 -9.30 -4.66 -0.41
N LYS A 164 -10.55 -4.73 0.05
CA LYS A 164 -11.33 -3.55 0.41
C LYS A 164 -10.88 -3.03 1.78
N PRO A 165 -10.45 -1.76 1.88
CA PRO A 165 -10.17 -1.13 3.16
C PRO A 165 -11.42 -1.06 4.04
N PHE A 166 -11.25 -1.12 5.36
CA PHE A 166 -12.36 -1.01 6.31
C PHE A 166 -13.13 0.31 6.19
N THR A 167 -12.45 1.42 5.88
CA THR A 167 -13.12 2.71 5.67
C THR A 167 -14.08 2.68 4.48
N VAL A 168 -13.64 2.13 3.35
CA VAL A 168 -14.51 1.93 2.17
C VAL A 168 -15.64 0.97 2.51
N ARG A 169 -15.36 -0.11 3.24
CA ARG A 169 -16.39 -1.06 3.68
C ARG A 169 -17.45 -0.39 4.56
N ARG A 170 -17.05 0.47 5.49
CA ARG A 170 -17.96 1.26 6.34
C ARG A 170 -18.84 2.20 5.53
N LEU A 171 -18.26 2.92 4.56
CA LEU A 171 -19.02 3.79 3.67
C LEU A 171 -20.04 3.00 2.84
N GLU A 172 -19.65 1.85 2.29
CA GLU A 172 -20.56 0.96 1.55
C GLU A 172 -21.72 0.46 2.42
N ILE A 173 -21.44 0.06 3.68
CA ILE A 173 -22.47 -0.39 4.62
C ILE A 173 -23.42 0.75 4.96
N SER A 174 -22.87 1.91 5.33
CA SER A 174 -23.64 3.11 5.63
C SER A 174 -24.61 3.47 4.51
N GLN A 175 -24.11 3.54 3.27
CA GLN A 175 -24.92 3.93 2.11
C GLN A 175 -25.94 2.87 1.68
N LYS A 176 -25.58 1.58 1.73
CA LYS A 176 -26.41 0.51 1.12
C LYS A 176 -27.31 -0.24 2.10
N GLN A 177 -26.97 -0.21 3.38
CA GLN A 177 -27.65 -1.01 4.41
C GLN A 177 -28.23 -0.16 5.53
N LEU A 178 -27.65 1.02 5.79
CA LEU A 178 -28.05 1.89 6.89
C LEU A 178 -28.61 3.25 6.42
N ASN A 179 -29.00 3.39 5.15
CA ASN A 179 -29.60 4.62 4.59
C ASN A 179 -28.81 5.92 4.87
N GLY A 180 -27.48 5.83 5.00
CA GLY A 180 -26.60 6.95 5.32
C GLY A 180 -26.18 7.04 6.78
N ASP A 181 -26.74 6.22 7.68
CA ASP A 181 -26.33 6.20 9.08
C ASP A 181 -24.94 5.58 9.25
N SER A 182 -24.26 5.96 10.34
CA SER A 182 -22.88 5.53 10.58
C SER A 182 -22.80 4.04 10.91
N CYS A 183 -21.96 3.29 10.18
CA CYS A 183 -21.62 1.92 10.53
C CYS A 183 -20.73 1.89 11.79
N ASP A 184 -21.25 1.31 12.86
CA ASP A 184 -20.54 1.13 14.13
C ASP A 184 -19.46 0.03 14.03
N ARG A 185 -18.71 -0.16 15.12
CA ARG A 185 -17.59 -1.11 15.16
C ARG A 185 -18.05 -2.56 15.22
N ILE A 186 -19.21 -2.81 15.82
CA ILE A 186 -19.80 -4.12 16.01
C ILE A 186 -20.25 -4.59 14.62
N GLU A 187 -21.14 -3.85 13.95
CA GLU A 187 -21.62 -4.20 12.61
C GLU A 187 -20.45 -4.35 11.62
N LEU A 188 -19.46 -3.45 11.65
CA LEU A 188 -18.27 -3.61 10.82
C LEU A 188 -17.52 -4.91 11.11
N TYR A 189 -17.38 -5.31 12.37
CA TYR A 189 -16.71 -6.54 12.75
C TYR A 189 -17.40 -7.76 12.13
N LYS A 190 -18.72 -7.89 12.29
CA LYS A 190 -19.52 -8.94 11.64
C LYS A 190 -19.34 -8.93 10.12
N GLN A 191 -19.51 -7.77 9.48
CA GLN A 191 -19.38 -7.60 8.02
C GLN A 191 -17.98 -7.89 7.46
N THR A 192 -16.97 -7.93 8.32
CA THR A 192 -15.57 -8.17 7.95
C THR A 192 -15.05 -9.52 8.42
N HIS A 193 -15.80 -10.29 9.22
CA HIS A 193 -15.40 -11.60 9.74
C HIS A 193 -16.43 -12.70 9.50
N PHE A 194 -17.61 -12.39 8.98
CA PHE A 194 -18.66 -13.36 8.66
C PHE A 194 -19.12 -13.26 7.21
N THR A 195 -19.46 -14.40 6.61
CA THR A 195 -20.25 -14.47 5.37
C THR A 195 -21.31 -15.54 5.49
N GLU A 196 -22.50 -15.31 4.92
CA GLU A 196 -23.58 -16.32 4.90
C GLU A 196 -23.13 -17.66 4.31
N LYS A 197 -22.24 -17.61 3.30
CA LYS A 197 -21.74 -18.82 2.62
C LYS A 197 -20.74 -19.63 3.46
N LYS A 198 -19.88 -19.00 4.26
CA LYS A 198 -18.77 -19.67 4.95
C LYS A 198 -18.83 -19.59 6.47
N GLY A 199 -19.81 -18.89 7.03
CA GLY A 199 -19.87 -18.57 8.45
C GLY A 199 -18.78 -17.59 8.88
N TRP A 200 -18.39 -17.70 10.14
CA TRP A 200 -17.32 -16.93 10.76
C TRP A 200 -15.94 -17.32 10.23
N SER A 201 -15.03 -16.35 10.17
CA SER A 201 -13.68 -16.54 9.66
C SER A 201 -12.80 -17.40 10.57
N SER A 202 -13.14 -17.49 11.86
CA SER A 202 -12.59 -18.43 12.82
C SER A 202 -13.53 -18.58 14.01
N LYS A 203 -13.32 -19.63 14.82
CA LYS A 203 -14.04 -19.82 16.08
C LYS A 203 -13.86 -18.65 17.05
N VAL A 204 -12.64 -18.11 17.11
CA VAL A 204 -12.33 -16.92 17.93
C VAL A 204 -13.06 -15.69 17.38
N ALA A 205 -13.27 -15.60 16.07
CA ALA A 205 -14.01 -14.48 15.50
C ALA A 205 -15.48 -14.50 15.93
N GLU A 206 -16.08 -15.68 16.02
CA GLU A 206 -17.43 -15.93 16.54
C GLU A 206 -17.54 -15.66 18.04
N GLU A 207 -16.60 -16.15 18.86
CA GLU A 207 -16.58 -15.92 20.31
C GLU A 207 -16.43 -14.44 20.69
N ASN A 208 -15.80 -13.64 19.83
CA ASN A 208 -15.61 -12.19 20.03
C ASN A 208 -16.83 -11.35 19.63
N TRP A 209 -17.83 -11.93 18.97
CA TRP A 209 -19.04 -11.25 18.50
C TRP A 209 -20.16 -11.35 19.53
#